data_AF-A0A165AX88-F1
#
_entry.id   AF-A0A165AX88-F1
#
_cell.length_a   1.000
_cell.length_b   1.000
_cell.length_c   1.000
_cell.angle_alpha   90.00
_cell.angle_beta   90.00
_cell.angle_gamma   90.00
#
_symmetry.space_group_name_H-M   'P 1'
#
loop_
_entity.id
_entity.type
_entity.pdbx_description
1 polymer ?
#
loop_
_entity_poly.entity_id
_entity_poly.type
_entity_poly.pdbx_seq_one_letter_code
_entity_poly.pdbx_strand_id
1 'polypeptide(L)'
;MGRVSEPQDVSSSAQGTHYEISTETHHALSAWFIGPKAENSNLVKKYFSDIVDRIGKERHDYYPADPEFITSAAQASESYLREVKDTERYLTFITDLMSRYSLPYFSPRYLGHMCFDNSVPATLGYLAAMLHNSNNVAVEASPLTSYVEHCVGQQLCKMLGYRTTEDTKDGSYKGWGHVTCDGSIANLESMW
;
A
#
# COMPACT_ATOMS: atom_id res chain seq x y z
N MET A 1 -23.92 10.16 0.56
CA MET A 1 -24.02 8.94 -0.26
C MET A 1 -23.48 9.24 -1.64
N GLY A 2 -22.16 9.16 -1.81
CA GLY A 2 -21.52 9.26 -3.13
C GLY A 2 -21.56 7.89 -3.78
N ARG A 3 -22.01 7.82 -5.05
CA ARG A 3 -21.93 6.60 -5.86
C ARG A 3 -20.46 6.19 -5.95
N VAL A 4 -20.14 5.02 -5.39
CA VAL A 4 -18.93 4.28 -5.73
C VAL A 4 -19.07 3.93 -7.22
N SER A 5 -18.18 4.47 -8.04
CA SER A 5 -18.10 4.11 -9.45
C SER A 5 -17.84 2.60 -9.56
N GLU A 6 -18.71 1.89 -10.27
CA GLU A 6 -18.47 0.50 -10.65
C GLU A 6 -17.09 0.36 -11.30
N PRO A 7 -16.36 -0.74 -11.05
CA PRO A 7 -15.16 -1.03 -11.82
C PRO A 7 -15.59 -1.15 -13.28
N GLN A 8 -15.10 -0.24 -14.13
CA GLN A 8 -15.22 -0.41 -15.57
C GLN A 8 -14.50 -1.71 -15.92
N ASP A 9 -15.30 -2.73 -16.20
CA ASP A 9 -14.85 -3.99 -16.74
C ASP A 9 -14.03 -3.68 -18.00
N VAL A 10 -12.76 -4.11 -18.04
CA VAL A 10 -11.90 -3.97 -19.21
C VAL A 10 -12.34 -5.00 -20.25
N SER A 11 -13.58 -4.87 -20.70
CA SER A 11 -14.21 -5.77 -21.65
C SER A 11 -14.91 -4.97 -22.75
N SER A 12 -14.20 -4.02 -23.37
CA SER A 12 -14.48 -3.67 -24.77
C SER A 12 -13.33 -2.92 -25.46
N SER A 13 -12.97 -3.42 -26.65
CA SER A 13 -12.44 -2.67 -27.80
C SER A 13 -10.92 -2.49 -28.03
N ALA A 14 -10.06 -3.42 -27.65
CA ALA A 14 -8.70 -3.43 -28.23
C ALA A 14 -8.72 -4.06 -29.65
N GLN A 15 -8.96 -3.25 -30.69
CA GLN A 15 -8.72 -3.64 -32.08
C GLN A 15 -7.21 -3.51 -32.38
N GLY A 16 -6.48 -4.62 -32.26
CA GLY A 16 -5.05 -4.70 -32.57
C GLY A 16 -4.61 -6.15 -32.74
N THR A 17 -3.45 -6.35 -33.35
CA THR A 17 -2.80 -7.67 -33.39
C THR A 17 -2.49 -8.15 -31.96
N HIS A 18 -2.39 -9.47 -31.73
CA HIS A 18 -2.03 -10.02 -30.41
C HIS A 18 -0.75 -9.39 -29.83
N TYR A 19 0.19 -9.00 -30.69
CA TYR A 19 1.41 -8.31 -30.30
C TYR A 19 1.16 -6.87 -29.81
N GLU A 20 0.26 -6.13 -30.45
CA GLU A 20 -0.11 -4.76 -30.05
C GLU A 20 -0.83 -4.78 -28.69
N ILE A 21 -1.78 -5.70 -28.50
CA ILE A 21 -2.50 -5.89 -27.22
C ILE A 21 -1.52 -6.23 -26.09
N SER A 22 -0.56 -7.14 -26.35
CA SER A 22 0.47 -7.51 -25.37
C SER A 22 1.36 -6.32 -25.01
N THR A 23 1.69 -5.48 -25.98
CA THR A 23 2.50 -4.27 -25.79
C THR A 23 1.76 -3.23 -24.94
N GLU A 24 0.48 -2.98 -25.26
CA GLU A 24 -0.37 -2.06 -24.49
C GLU A 24 -0.54 -2.51 -23.04
N THR A 25 -0.80 -3.80 -22.83
CA THR A 25 -0.90 -4.39 -21.48
C THR A 25 0.42 -4.23 -20.71
N HIS A 26 1.56 -4.46 -21.38
CA HIS A 26 2.87 -4.27 -20.78
C HIS A 26 3.13 -2.81 -20.39
N HIS A 27 2.73 -1.84 -21.22
CA HIS A 27 2.81 -0.42 -20.89
C HIS A 27 1.98 -0.07 -19.65
N ALA A 28 0.75 -0.59 -19.55
CA ALA A 28 -0.10 -0.37 -18.38
C ALA A 28 0.55 -0.93 -17.10
N LEU A 29 1.05 -2.16 -17.13
CA LEU A 29 1.72 -2.80 -15.98
C LEU A 29 3.03 -2.12 -15.60
N SER A 30 3.74 -1.51 -16.56
CA SER A 30 4.98 -0.79 -16.31
C SER A 30 4.79 0.40 -15.36
N ALA A 31 3.57 0.94 -15.25
CA ALA A 31 3.26 2.01 -14.30
C ALA A 31 3.15 1.54 -12.83
N TRP A 32 3.07 0.23 -12.59
CA TRP A 32 2.86 -0.34 -11.24
C TRP A 32 4.15 -0.59 -10.47
N PHE A 33 5.33 -0.32 -11.04
CA PHE A 33 6.62 -0.60 -10.41
C PHE A 33 7.53 0.64 -10.47
N ILE A 34 8.52 0.71 -9.56
CA ILE A 34 9.57 1.74 -9.66
C ILE A 34 10.43 1.49 -10.90
N GLY A 35 10.68 0.21 -11.18
CA GLY A 35 11.35 -0.27 -12.36
C GLY A 35 12.82 -0.64 -12.10
N PRO A 36 13.41 -1.52 -12.93
CA PRO A 36 14.77 -2.03 -12.73
C PRO A 36 15.87 -0.96 -12.69
N LYS A 37 15.63 0.20 -13.30
CA LYS A 37 16.52 1.36 -13.33
C LYS A 37 15.90 2.60 -12.68
N ALA A 38 14.86 2.40 -11.88
CA ALA A 38 14.12 3.46 -11.22
C ALA A 38 13.50 4.47 -12.21
N GLU A 39 13.02 3.97 -13.34
CA GLU A 39 12.39 4.71 -14.43
C GLU A 39 11.21 5.56 -13.94
N ASN A 40 10.44 5.04 -12.97
CA ASN A 40 9.28 5.72 -12.38
C ASN A 40 9.60 6.43 -11.05
N SER A 41 10.87 6.62 -10.68
CA SER A 41 11.24 7.17 -9.37
C SER A 41 10.66 8.56 -9.08
N ASN A 42 10.60 9.45 -10.08
CA ASN A 42 10.01 10.79 -9.90
C ASN A 42 8.51 10.71 -9.62
N LEU A 43 7.81 9.76 -10.25
CA LEU A 43 6.39 9.53 -10.02
C LEU A 43 6.15 9.05 -8.58
N VAL A 44 6.96 8.11 -8.10
CA VAL A 44 6.86 7.60 -6.73
C VAL A 44 7.19 8.67 -5.70
N LYS A 45 8.23 9.49 -5.93
CA LYS A 45 8.54 10.64 -5.06
C LYS A 45 7.36 11.60 -4.93
N LYS A 46 6.69 11.92 -6.06
CA LYS A 46 5.49 12.75 -6.05
C LYS A 46 4.40 12.13 -5.19
N TYR A 47 4.13 10.84 -5.34
CA TYR A 47 3.12 10.16 -4.54
C TYR A 47 3.42 10.15 -3.04
N PHE A 48 4.69 9.97 -2.64
CA PHE A 48 5.07 10.08 -1.25
C PHE A 48 4.83 11.48 -0.68
N SER A 49 5.19 12.54 -1.43
CA SER A 49 4.88 13.92 -1.04
C SER A 49 3.37 14.14 -0.92
N ASP A 50 2.59 13.71 -1.92
CA ASP A 50 1.13 13.86 -1.92
C ASP A 50 0.47 13.16 -0.71
N ILE A 51 0.98 12.00 -0.29
CA ILE A 51 0.49 11.28 0.91
C ILE A 51 0.77 12.10 2.17
N VAL A 52 2.00 12.59 2.34
CA VAL A 52 2.40 13.39 3.50
C VAL A 52 1.59 14.68 3.57
N ASP A 53 1.41 15.37 2.45
CA ASP A 53 0.65 16.63 2.39
C ASP A 53 -0.82 16.42 2.77
N ARG A 54 -1.44 15.33 2.30
CA ARG A 54 -2.85 15.00 2.62
C ARG A 54 -3.03 14.69 4.10
N ILE A 55 -2.14 13.90 4.68
CA ILE A 55 -2.19 13.54 6.10
C ILE A 55 -1.87 14.77 6.96
N GLY A 56 -0.91 15.60 6.54
CA GLY A 56 -0.62 16.86 7.21
C GLY A 56 -1.84 17.78 7.24
N LYS A 57 -2.54 17.93 6.10
CA LYS A 57 -3.77 18.70 6.01
C LYS A 57 -4.87 18.16 6.93
N GLU A 58 -5.10 16.85 6.94
CA GLU A 58 -6.07 16.22 7.83
C GLU A 58 -5.80 16.52 9.30
N ARG A 59 -4.53 16.43 9.74
CA ARG A 59 -4.13 16.72 11.12
C ARG A 59 -4.40 18.17 11.50
N HIS A 60 -4.20 19.11 10.57
CA HIS A 60 -4.55 20.53 10.79
C HIS A 60 -6.06 20.77 10.82
N ASP A 61 -6.83 20.05 10.01
CA ASP A 61 -8.28 20.25 9.86
C ASP A 61 -9.11 19.57 10.97
N TYR A 62 -8.57 18.57 11.70
CA TYR A 62 -9.32 17.78 12.69
C TYR A 62 -9.86 18.62 13.87
N TYR A 63 -9.05 19.55 14.40
CA TYR A 63 -9.47 20.58 15.36
C TYR A 63 -8.68 21.88 15.11
N PRO A 64 -9.16 22.77 14.22
CA PRO A 64 -8.39 23.93 13.76
C PRO A 64 -8.07 24.98 14.83
N ALA A 65 -8.74 24.92 15.98
CA ALA A 65 -8.53 25.84 17.09
C ALA A 65 -7.41 25.40 18.04
N ASP A 66 -6.92 24.17 17.94
CA ASP A 66 -5.87 23.66 18.80
C ASP A 66 -4.52 24.34 18.45
N PRO A 67 -3.71 24.70 19.46
CA PRO A 67 -2.40 25.29 19.22
C PRO A 67 -1.40 24.25 18.69
N GLU A 68 -0.37 24.73 18.02
CA GLU A 68 0.75 23.89 17.59
C GLU A 68 1.54 23.38 18.82
N PHE A 69 1.66 22.06 18.95
CA PHE A 69 2.47 21.44 20.01
C PHE A 69 3.97 21.53 19.72
N ILE A 70 4.37 21.52 18.44
CA ILE A 70 5.76 21.65 18.00
C ILE A 70 5.91 23.03 17.37
N THR A 71 6.30 24.00 18.18
CA THR A 71 6.42 25.41 17.76
C THR A 71 7.70 25.67 16.96
N SER A 72 7.74 26.79 16.22
CA SER A 72 8.97 27.23 15.52
C SER A 72 10.15 27.44 16.47
N ALA A 73 9.92 27.84 17.73
CA ALA A 73 10.96 27.96 18.73
C ALA A 73 11.54 26.59 19.14
N ALA A 74 10.68 25.57 19.27
CA ALA A 74 11.12 24.19 19.51
C ALA A 74 11.94 23.66 18.32
N GLN A 75 11.49 23.90 17.09
CA GLN A 75 12.21 23.51 15.86
C GLN A 75 13.57 24.20 15.73
N ALA A 76 13.70 25.45 16.20
CA ALA A 76 14.95 26.19 16.20
C ALA A 76 15.91 25.80 17.34
N SER A 77 15.49 24.95 18.29
CA SER A 77 16.31 24.55 19.43
C SER A 77 17.49 23.65 19.01
N GLU A 78 18.62 23.78 19.71
CA GLU A 78 19.81 22.96 19.45
C GLU A 78 19.55 21.46 19.60
N SER A 79 18.70 21.09 20.58
CA SER A 79 18.31 19.69 20.79
C SER A 79 17.52 19.15 19.60
N TYR A 80 16.55 19.91 19.08
CA TYR A 80 15.76 19.48 17.93
C TYR A 80 16.65 19.31 16.68
N LEU A 81 17.48 20.31 16.38
CA LEU A 81 18.39 20.26 15.24
C LEU A 81 19.41 19.11 15.33
N ARG A 82 19.84 18.75 16.55
CA ARG A 82 20.70 17.58 16.77
C ARG A 82 19.99 16.28 16.40
N GLU A 83 18.77 16.07 16.90
CA GLU A 83 17.99 14.86 16.61
C GLU A 83 17.63 14.73 15.12
N VAL A 84 17.31 15.86 14.45
CA VAL A 84 17.10 15.87 12.99
C VAL A 84 18.35 15.42 12.26
N LYS A 85 19.52 15.98 12.61
CA LYS A 85 20.79 15.61 11.98
C LYS A 85 21.17 14.15 12.22
N ASP A 86 20.93 13.64 13.43
CA ASP A 86 21.19 12.25 13.76
C ASP A 86 20.25 11.32 12.98
N THR A 87 18.97 11.69 12.85
CA THR A 87 18.01 10.96 12.02
C THR A 87 18.43 10.93 10.55
N GLU A 88 18.81 12.07 9.95
CA GLU A 88 19.31 12.14 8.57
C GLU A 88 20.55 11.25 8.37
N ARG A 89 21.47 11.25 9.35
CA ARG A 89 22.66 10.41 9.34
C ARG A 89 22.30 8.93 9.36
N TYR A 90 21.44 8.50 10.28
CA TYR A 90 21.05 7.09 10.39
C TYR A 90 20.22 6.62 9.20
N LEU A 91 19.34 7.48 8.67
CA LEU A 91 18.57 7.20 7.47
C LEU A 91 19.50 6.98 6.26
N THR A 92 20.44 7.91 6.04
CA THR A 92 21.45 7.76 4.97
C THR A 92 22.26 6.48 5.16
N PHE A 93 22.70 6.21 6.39
CA PHE A 93 23.47 5.02 6.72
C PHE A 93 22.72 3.72 6.40
N ILE A 94 21.47 3.59 6.86
CA ILE A 94 20.69 2.37 6.62
C ILE A 94 20.34 2.19 5.14
N THR A 95 19.98 3.26 4.43
CA THR A 95 19.68 3.19 2.99
C THR A 95 20.89 2.80 2.16
N ASP A 96 22.07 3.30 2.54
CA ASP A 96 23.35 2.93 1.92
C ASP A 96 23.72 1.47 2.19
N LEU A 97 23.48 0.98 3.40
CA LEU A 97 23.72 -0.41 3.75
C LEU A 97 22.78 -1.34 2.97
N MET A 98 21.49 -1.02 2.90
CA MET A 98 20.52 -1.79 2.12
C MET A 98 20.91 -1.79 0.63
N SER A 99 21.26 -0.63 0.07
CA SER A 99 21.66 -0.54 -1.34
C SER A 99 22.92 -1.36 -1.68
N ARG A 100 23.85 -1.49 -0.74
CA ARG A 100 25.12 -2.22 -0.93
C ARG A 100 25.01 -3.72 -0.65
N TYR A 101 24.23 -4.10 0.35
CA TYR A 101 24.24 -5.46 0.90
C TYR A 101 22.93 -6.23 0.70
N SER A 102 21.86 -5.61 0.22
CA SER A 102 20.63 -6.33 -0.15
C SER A 102 20.73 -6.95 -1.54
N LEU A 103 19.99 -8.05 -1.74
CA LEU A 103 19.86 -8.67 -3.05
C LEU A 103 19.05 -7.75 -3.98
N PRO A 104 19.47 -7.58 -5.25
CA PRO A 104 18.82 -6.65 -6.17
C PRO A 104 17.55 -7.26 -6.79
N TYR A 105 16.50 -7.46 -5.98
CA TYR A 105 15.22 -8.06 -6.42
C TYR A 105 14.51 -7.25 -7.52
N PHE A 106 14.82 -5.95 -7.63
CA PHE A 106 14.33 -5.08 -8.70
C PHE A 106 14.92 -5.43 -10.08
N SER A 107 16.04 -6.14 -10.13
CA SER A 107 16.72 -6.46 -11.38
C SER A 107 16.13 -7.72 -12.01
N PRO A 108 15.76 -7.71 -13.31
CA PRO A 108 15.34 -8.91 -14.04
C PRO A 108 16.42 -9.99 -14.12
N ARG A 109 17.66 -9.68 -13.73
CA ARG A 109 18.75 -10.66 -13.61
C ARG A 109 18.60 -11.56 -12.39
N TYR A 110 17.82 -11.13 -11.38
CA TYR A 110 17.50 -11.94 -10.22
C TYR A 110 16.31 -12.85 -10.58
N LEU A 111 16.54 -14.17 -10.62
CA LEU A 111 15.56 -15.20 -10.95
C LEU A 111 15.66 -16.37 -9.96
N GLY A 112 15.80 -16.04 -8.67
CA GLY A 112 16.09 -17.01 -7.60
C GLY A 112 14.84 -17.46 -6.84
N HIS A 113 14.51 -16.74 -5.76
CA HIS A 113 13.37 -17.03 -4.90
C HIS A 113 12.12 -16.23 -5.30
N MET A 114 11.02 -16.41 -4.56
CA MET A 114 9.75 -15.68 -4.72
C MET A 114 9.87 -14.20 -4.28
N CYS A 115 10.85 -13.48 -4.82
CA CYS A 115 11.15 -12.10 -4.50
C CYS A 115 11.30 -11.30 -5.79
N PHE A 116 10.50 -10.25 -5.93
CA PHE A 116 10.48 -9.35 -7.07
C PHE A 116 10.27 -7.91 -6.57
N ASP A 117 10.34 -6.95 -7.49
CA ASP A 117 10.01 -5.56 -7.16
C ASP A 117 8.56 -5.47 -6.64
N ASN A 118 8.36 -4.70 -5.57
CA ASN A 118 7.03 -4.53 -5.00
C ASN A 118 6.21 -3.58 -5.87
N SER A 119 4.90 -3.85 -5.97
CA SER A 119 4.02 -2.92 -6.68
C SER A 119 3.92 -1.59 -5.93
N VAL A 120 4.07 -0.49 -6.65
CA VAL A 120 3.93 0.89 -6.16
C VAL A 120 2.60 1.10 -5.43
N PRO A 121 1.43 0.65 -5.92
CA PRO A 121 0.17 0.78 -5.19
C PRO A 121 0.20 0.12 -3.80
N ALA A 122 0.80 -1.07 -3.68
CA ALA A 122 0.91 -1.76 -2.38
C ALA A 122 1.83 -1.00 -1.41
N THR A 123 3.00 -0.53 -1.89
CA THR A 123 3.93 0.27 -1.07
C THR A 123 3.29 1.58 -0.61
N LEU A 124 2.57 2.29 -1.49
CA LEU A 124 1.90 3.55 -1.18
C LEU A 124 0.75 3.35 -0.19
N GLY A 125 -0.08 2.32 -0.39
CA GLY A 125 -1.17 1.97 0.53
C GLY A 125 -0.65 1.63 1.92
N TYR A 126 0.44 0.86 1.99
CA TYR A 126 1.08 0.51 3.26
C TYR A 126 1.65 1.74 3.98
N LEU A 127 2.36 2.63 3.27
CA LEU A 127 2.87 3.88 3.86
C LEU A 127 1.74 4.77 4.38
N ALA A 128 0.68 4.95 3.59
CA ALA A 128 -0.47 5.76 3.98
C ALA A 128 -1.14 5.22 5.26
N ALA A 129 -1.35 3.90 5.34
CA ALA A 129 -1.90 3.26 6.54
C ALA A 129 -0.94 3.32 7.75
N MET A 130 0.37 3.16 7.52
CA MET A 130 1.39 3.21 8.57
C MET A 130 1.42 4.57 9.28
N LEU A 131 1.23 5.66 8.55
CA LEU A 131 1.17 7.01 9.12
C LEU A 131 -0.07 7.27 10.00
N HIS A 132 -1.11 6.43 9.86
CA HIS A 132 -2.28 6.39 10.75
C HIS A 132 -2.17 5.34 11.86
N ASN A 133 -1.23 4.39 11.72
CA ASN A 133 -0.94 3.34 12.68
C ASN A 133 -2.19 2.60 13.20
N SER A 134 -3.11 2.26 12.28
CA SER A 134 -4.37 1.58 12.61
C SER A 134 -4.14 0.16 13.11
N ASN A 135 -4.93 -0.27 14.09
CA ASN A 135 -4.85 -1.62 14.67
C ASN A 135 -6.10 -2.45 14.36
N ASN A 136 -6.01 -3.33 13.36
CA ASN A 136 -7.13 -4.11 12.84
C ASN A 136 -7.71 -5.17 13.79
N VAL A 137 -7.08 -5.43 14.94
CA VAL A 137 -7.64 -6.36 15.95
C VAL A 137 -8.93 -5.82 16.59
N ALA A 138 -9.07 -4.50 16.66
CA ALA A 138 -10.20 -3.83 17.30
C ALA A 138 -10.75 -2.75 16.36
N VAL A 139 -12.01 -2.90 15.97
CA VAL A 139 -12.67 -2.04 14.97
C VAL A 139 -12.68 -0.56 15.39
N GLU A 140 -12.77 -0.26 16.69
CA GLU A 140 -12.69 1.11 17.21
C GLU A 140 -11.32 1.77 16.99
N ALA A 141 -10.24 0.99 16.88
CA ALA A 141 -8.88 1.46 16.62
C ALA A 141 -8.52 1.47 15.12
N SER A 142 -9.45 1.04 14.25
CA SER A 142 -9.19 0.81 12.83
C SER A 142 -10.46 0.75 11.97
N PRO A 143 -11.47 1.62 12.16
CA PRO A 143 -12.80 1.42 11.57
C PRO A 143 -12.76 1.34 10.04
N LEU A 144 -11.89 2.14 9.41
CA LEU A 144 -11.69 2.11 7.97
C LEU A 144 -10.89 0.87 7.54
N THR A 145 -9.73 0.61 8.16
CA THR A 145 -8.84 -0.47 7.71
C THR A 145 -9.37 -1.86 8.05
N SER A 146 -10.18 -2.03 9.10
CA SER A 146 -10.96 -3.26 9.35
C SER A 146 -11.98 -3.50 8.25
N TYR A 147 -12.67 -2.46 7.77
CA TYR A 147 -13.60 -2.59 6.65
C TYR A 147 -12.87 -2.90 5.34
N VAL A 148 -11.73 -2.25 5.09
CA VAL A 148 -10.89 -2.55 3.93
C VAL A 148 -10.42 -4.01 3.97
N GLU A 149 -9.99 -4.53 5.11
CA GLU A 149 -9.61 -5.94 5.26
C GLU A 149 -10.80 -6.88 4.98
N HIS A 150 -12.00 -6.54 5.47
CA HIS A 150 -13.20 -7.29 5.12
C HIS A 150 -13.44 -7.31 3.59
N CYS A 151 -13.30 -6.17 2.91
CA CYS A 151 -13.41 -6.10 1.44
C CYS A 151 -12.35 -6.96 0.75
N VAL A 152 -11.10 -6.95 1.21
CA VAL A 152 -10.02 -7.81 0.67
C VAL A 152 -10.36 -9.28 0.85
N GLY A 153 -10.88 -9.67 2.03
CA GLY A 153 -11.37 -11.03 2.27
C GLY A 153 -12.45 -11.45 1.28
N GLN A 154 -13.43 -10.58 1.02
CA GLN A 154 -14.46 -10.84 0.01
C GLN A 154 -13.90 -10.92 -1.42
N GLN A 155 -12.93 -10.07 -1.78
CA GLN A 155 -12.25 -10.14 -3.07
C GLN A 155 -11.50 -11.46 -3.26
N LEU A 156 -10.81 -11.94 -2.22
CA LEU A 156 -10.14 -13.25 -2.24
C LEU A 156 -11.13 -14.40 -2.35
N CYS A 157 -12.25 -14.35 -1.62
CA CYS A 157 -13.33 -15.32 -1.77
C CYS A 157 -13.86 -15.36 -3.21
N LYS A 158 -14.15 -14.20 -3.80
CA LYS A 158 -14.61 -14.09 -5.19
C LYS A 158 -13.60 -14.65 -6.18
N MET A 159 -12.33 -14.31 -6.02
CA MET A 159 -11.23 -14.78 -6.87
C MET A 159 -11.10 -16.31 -6.86
N LEU A 160 -11.33 -16.95 -5.72
CA LEU A 160 -11.28 -18.40 -5.55
C LEU A 160 -12.61 -19.11 -5.90
N GLY A 161 -13.65 -18.37 -6.30
CA GLY A 161 -14.96 -18.93 -6.63
C GLY A 161 -15.84 -19.27 -5.42
N TYR A 162 -15.49 -18.79 -4.22
CA TYR A 162 -16.37 -18.86 -3.06
C TYR A 162 -17.49 -17.82 -3.13
N ARG A 163 -18.62 -18.15 -2.51
CA ARG A 163 -19.78 -17.25 -2.45
C ARG A 163 -19.45 -16.03 -1.59
N THR A 164 -19.64 -14.84 -2.13
CA THR A 164 -19.44 -13.59 -1.39
C THR A 164 -20.71 -13.15 -0.68
N THR A 165 -20.59 -12.14 0.17
CA THR A 165 -21.72 -11.45 0.80
C THR A 165 -22.70 -10.83 -0.21
N GLU A 166 -22.25 -10.48 -1.41
CA GLU A 166 -23.06 -9.92 -2.50
C GLU A 166 -23.87 -10.99 -3.24
N ASP A 167 -23.31 -12.19 -3.39
CA ASP A 167 -23.91 -13.29 -4.17
C ASP A 167 -25.11 -13.94 -3.47
N THR A 168 -25.24 -13.77 -2.15
CA THR A 168 -26.18 -14.54 -1.34
C THR A 168 -27.15 -13.65 -0.56
N LYS A 169 -28.40 -13.60 -1.07
CA LYS A 169 -29.53 -12.91 -0.41
C LYS A 169 -30.24 -13.75 0.64
N ASP A 170 -30.16 -15.08 0.56
CA ASP A 170 -30.87 -16.01 1.45
C ASP A 170 -29.93 -17.01 2.10
N GLY A 171 -29.94 -17.07 3.45
CA GLY A 171 -29.64 -18.19 4.37
C GLY A 171 -28.47 -19.15 4.13
N SER A 172 -27.67 -18.95 3.10
CA SER A 172 -26.62 -19.83 2.62
C SER A 172 -25.26 -19.39 3.16
N TYR A 173 -24.31 -20.32 3.17
CA TYR A 173 -22.98 -20.05 3.71
C TYR A 173 -22.26 -18.99 2.87
N LYS A 174 -21.68 -18.02 3.57
CA LYS A 174 -20.91 -16.91 2.98
C LYS A 174 -19.44 -17.17 3.20
N GLY A 175 -18.64 -17.02 2.14
CA GLY A 175 -17.19 -17.01 2.24
C GLY A 175 -16.73 -15.83 3.09
N TRP A 176 -15.73 -16.08 3.92
CA TRP A 176 -15.06 -15.08 4.71
C TRP A 176 -13.56 -15.38 4.71
N GLY A 177 -12.75 -14.33 4.75
CA GLY A 177 -11.30 -14.41 4.84
C GLY A 177 -10.76 -13.14 5.48
N HIS A 178 -9.53 -13.21 5.97
CA HIS A 178 -8.80 -12.09 6.56
C HIS A 178 -7.31 -12.22 6.20
N VAL A 179 -6.54 -11.19 6.53
CA VAL A 179 -5.09 -11.19 6.31
C VAL A 179 -4.41 -11.77 7.55
N THR A 180 -3.52 -12.74 7.33
CA THR A 180 -2.62 -13.29 8.36
C THR A 180 -1.24 -12.66 8.23
N CYS A 181 -0.34 -12.89 9.20
CA CYS A 181 1.03 -12.38 9.09
C CYS A 181 1.82 -13.02 7.94
N ASP A 182 1.54 -14.29 7.64
CA ASP A 182 2.11 -15.04 6.52
C ASP A 182 1.29 -16.32 6.23
N GLY A 183 1.72 -17.07 5.21
CA GLY A 183 1.07 -18.32 4.79
C GLY A 183 1.23 -19.48 5.78
N SER A 184 2.24 -19.47 6.66
CA SER A 184 2.40 -20.50 7.69
C SER A 184 1.31 -20.37 8.75
N ILE A 185 1.02 -19.14 9.18
CA ILE A 185 -0.08 -18.88 10.11
C ILE A 185 -1.44 -19.13 9.47
N ALA A 186 -1.64 -18.77 8.19
CA ALA A 186 -2.88 -19.12 7.47
C ALA A 186 -3.11 -20.65 7.44
N ASN A 187 -2.05 -21.43 7.19
CA ASN A 187 -2.14 -22.89 7.23
C ASN A 187 -2.46 -23.40 8.64
N LEU A 188 -1.82 -22.84 9.67
CA LEU A 188 -2.08 -23.22 11.05
C LEU A 188 -3.55 -22.95 11.45
N GLU A 189 -4.07 -21.78 11.14
CA GLU A 189 -5.46 -21.39 11.41
C GLU A 189 -6.46 -22.28 10.65
N SER A 190 -6.11 -22.74 9.45
CA SER A 190 -6.96 -23.67 8.68
C SER A 190 -7.09 -25.06 9.32
N MET A 191 -6.13 -25.45 10.16
CA MET A 191 -6.10 -26.74 10.84
C MET A 191 -6.65 -26.70 12.27
N TRP A 192 -6.85 -25.51 12.83
CA TRP A 192 -7.11 -25.30 14.26
C TRP A 192 -8.49 -25.78 14.73
#